data_AF-A0A9W6P4B3-F1
#
_entry.id   AF-A0A9W6P4B3-F1
#
_cell.length_a   1.000
_cell.length_b   1.000
_cell.length_c   1.000
_cell.angle_alpha   90.00
_cell.angle_beta   90.00
_cell.angle_gamma   90.00
#
_symmetry.space_group_name_H-M   'P 1'
#
loop_
_entity.id
_entity.type
_entity.pdbx_description
1 polymer ?
#
loop_
_entity_poly.entity_id
_entity_poly.type
_entity_poly.pdbx_seq_one_letter_code
_entity_poly.pdbx_strand_id
1 'polypeptide(L)' 'MTMQRDRKWHKSSYSTANGSCAEVAEGETVLVRDTQNRGLGHIEYPLTAWISFLRDLKSGLF' A
#
# COMPACT_ATOMS: atom_id res chain seq x y z
N MET A 1 23.05 -1.22 -9.66
CA MET A 1 22.30 0.00 -9.34
C MET A 1 20.85 -0.21 -9.74
N THR A 2 20.00 -0.69 -8.84
CA THR A 2 18.57 -0.87 -9.14
C THR A 2 17.94 0.51 -9.21
N MET A 3 17.44 0.89 -10.37
CA MET A 3 16.69 2.13 -10.56
C MET A 3 15.52 2.10 -9.55
N GLN A 4 15.57 2.98 -8.54
CA GLN A 4 14.35 3.36 -7.83
C GLN A 4 13.48 4.06 -8.88
N ARG A 5 12.63 3.29 -9.55
CA ARG A 5 11.47 3.86 -10.24
C ARG A 5 10.79 4.74 -9.19
N ASP A 6 10.62 6.02 -9.46
CA ASP A 6 9.90 6.96 -8.60
C ASP A 6 8.49 6.42 -8.35
N ARG A 7 8.37 5.59 -7.32
CA ARG A 7 7.13 4.99 -6.87
C ARG A 7 6.33 6.15 -6.28
N LYS A 8 5.18 6.45 -6.89
CA LYS A 8 4.27 7.49 -6.40
C LYS A 8 3.57 7.03 -5.12
N TRP A 9 4.30 7.08 -4.02
CA TRP A 9 3.76 6.81 -2.70
C TRP A 9 2.74 7.87 -2.32
N HIS A 10 1.57 7.43 -1.86
CA HIS A 10 0.59 8.29 -1.22
C HIS A 10 0.20 7.72 0.14
N LYS A 11 -0.03 8.60 1.10
CA LYS A 11 -0.46 8.24 2.45
C LYS A 11 -1.98 8.08 2.45
N SER A 12 -2.48 7.02 3.08
CA SER A 12 -3.91 6.81 3.23
C SER A 12 -4.56 7.97 3.99
N SER A 13 -5.74 8.41 3.53
CA SER A 13 -6.53 9.44 4.21
C SER A 13 -7.04 8.98 5.59
N TYR A 14 -7.09 7.67 5.83
CA TYR A 14 -7.46 7.08 7.12
C TYR A 14 -6.31 7.11 8.15
N SER A 15 -5.10 7.51 7.73
CA SER A 15 -3.93 7.63 8.59
C SER A 15 -3.95 8.93 9.40
N THR A 16 -4.87 8.98 10.38
CA THR A 16 -5.04 10.09 11.33
C THR A 16 -3.99 10.05 12.46
N ALA A 17 -3.99 11.09 13.31
CA ALA A 17 -3.02 11.25 14.39
C ALA A 17 -2.96 10.09 15.40
N ASN A 18 -4.02 9.28 15.49
CA ASN A 18 -4.16 8.23 16.51
C ASN A 18 -3.85 6.80 16.01
N GLY A 19 -3.18 6.65 14.86
CA GLY A 19 -2.70 5.37 14.36
C GLY A 19 -3.38 4.90 13.06
N SER A 20 -2.84 3.82 12.48
CA SER A 20 -3.14 3.31 11.12
C SER A 20 -2.42 4.07 9.99
N CYS A 21 -1.11 4.28 10.14
CA CYS A 21 -0.30 5.03 9.18
C CYS A 21 0.24 4.13 8.05
N ALA A 22 -0.46 4.08 6.93
CA ALA A 22 -0.07 3.29 5.75
C ALA A 22 0.18 4.20 4.54
N GLU A 23 1.23 3.88 3.78
CA GLU A 23 1.48 4.43 2.44
C GLU A 23 1.35 3.32 1.41
N VAL A 24 0.76 3.66 0.27
CA VAL A 24 0.58 2.75 -0.87
C VAL A 24 1.23 3.38 -2.11
N ALA A 25 1.85 2.55 -2.94
CA ALA A 25 2.26 2.93 -4.29
C ALA A 25 1.70 1.90 -5.28
N GLU A 26 0.76 2.34 -6.12
CA GLU A 26 0.24 1.49 -7.20
C GLU A 26 1.14 1.54 -8.45
N GLY A 27 1.20 0.42 -9.16
CA GLY A 27 1.97 0.24 -10.39
C GLY A 27 1.75 -1.15 -10.98
N GLU A 28 2.78 -1.70 -11.63
CA GLU A 28 2.80 -3.10 -12.09
C GLU A 28 2.56 -4.09 -10.93
N THR A 29 3.11 -3.75 -9.76
CA THR A 29 2.79 -4.36 -8.47
C THR A 29 2.38 -3.26 -7.48
N VAL A 30 1.63 -3.65 -6.45
CA VAL A 30 1.16 -2.73 -5.42
C VAL A 30 2.02 -2.89 -4.19
N LEU A 31 2.58 -1.78 -3.72
CA LEU A 31 3.48 -1.77 -2.58
C LEU A 31 2.77 -1.11 -1.40
N VAL A 32 2.81 -1.76 -0.25
CA VAL A 32 2.22 -1.23 0.99
C VAL A 32 3.30 -1.18 2.04
N ARG A 33 3.39 -0.05 2.75
CA ARG A 33 4.32 0.08 3.87
C ARG A 33 3.72 0.89 5.01
N ASP A 34 4.33 0.73 6.18
CA ASP A 34 4.06 1.56 7.32
C ASP A 34 4.75 2.93 7.18
N THR A 35 4.00 4.01 7.38
CA THR A 35 4.52 5.38 7.23
C THR A 35 5.55 5.72 8.31
N GLN A 36 5.42 5.17 9.51
CA GLN A 36 6.31 5.44 10.65
C GLN A 36 7.60 4.61 10.54
N ASN A 37 7.54 3.47 9.86
CA ASN A 37 8.61 2.48 9.77
C ASN A 37 9.09 2.29 8.33
N ARG A 38 9.23 3.37 7.55
CA ARG A 38 9.64 3.32 6.12
C ARG A 38 10.96 2.57 5.89
N GLY A 39 11.86 2.59 6.87
CA GLY A 39 13.16 1.90 6.81
C GLY A 39 13.07 0.38 6.90
N LEU A 40 11.94 -0.18 7.36
CA LEU A 40 11.73 -1.64 7.43
C LEU A 40 11.33 -2.25 6.08
N GLY A 41 11.14 -1.43 5.05
CA GLY A 41 10.79 -1.89 3.71
C GLY A 41 9.30 -1.78 3.41
N HIS A 42 8.81 -2.67 2.55
CA HIS A 42 7.43 -2.70 2.06
C HIS A 42 7.04 -4.13 1.70
N ILE A 43 5.73 -4.39 1.72
CA ILE A 43 5.15 -5.63 1.21
C ILE A 43 4.71 -5.37 -0.23
N GLU A 44 5.01 -6.31 -1.12
CA GLU A 44 4.65 -6.25 -2.52
C GLU A 44 3.53 -7.25 -2.82
N TYR A 45 2.50 -6.78 -3.51
CA TYR A 45 1.34 -7.56 -3.91
C TYR A 45 1.20 -7.55 -5.43
N PRO A 46 0.80 -8.69 -6.05
CA PRO A 46 0.34 -8.70 -7.42
C PRO A 46 -0.87 -7.77 -7.58
N LEU A 47 -0.92 -7.02 -8.68
CA LEU A 47 -2.02 -6.08 -8.96
C LEU A 47 -3.40 -6.75 -8.93
N THR A 48 -3.51 -7.97 -9.47
CA THR A 48 -4.77 -8.72 -9.50
C THR A 48 -5.26 -9.10 -8.10
N ALA A 49 -4.34 -9.54 -7.22
CA ALA A 49 -4.67 -9.88 -5.85
C ALA A 49 -5.13 -8.64 -5.05
N TRP A 50 -4.46 -7.50 -5.25
CA TRP A 50 -4.85 -6.24 -4.63
C TRP A 50 -6.26 -5.80 -5.04
N ILE A 51 -6.60 -5.91 -6.33
CA ILE A 51 -7.93 -5.56 -6.84
C ILE A 51 -9.01 -6.48 -6.25
N SER A 52 -8.77 -7.79 -6.21
CA SER A 52 -9.72 -8.74 -5.62
C SER A 52 -9.96 -8.44 -4.14
N PHE A 53 -8.87 -8.24 -3.38
CA PHE A 53 -8.95 -7.88 -1.97
C PHE A 53 -9.82 -6.63 -1.72
N LEU A 54 -9.60 -5.55 -2.48
CA LEU A 54 -10.39 -4.32 -2.33
C LEU A 54 -11.87 -4.51 -2.71
N ARG A 55 -12.17 -5.34 -3.72
CA ARG A 55 -13.54 -5.65 -4.10
C ARG A 55 -14.25 -6.39 -2.98
N ASP A 56 -13.61 -7.40 -2.41
CA ASP A 56 -14.18 -8.23 -1.37
C ASP A 56 -14.44 -7.41 -0.09
N LEU A 57 -13.48 -6.55 0.30
CA LEU A 57 -13.66 -5.59 1.40
C LEU A 57 -14.87 -4.67 1.15
N LYS A 58 -15.03 -4.15 -0.07
CA LYS A 58 -16.16 -3.27 -0.42
C LYS A 58 -17.50 -3.99 -0.37
N SER A 59 -17.52 -5.29 -0.68
CA SER A 59 -18.73 -6.12 -0.60
C SER A 59 -19.05 -6.64 0.81
N GLY A 60 -18.18 -6.40 1.80
CA GLY A 60 -18.35 -6.90 3.16
C GLY A 60 -18.14 -8.42 3.27
N LEU A 61 -17.31 -9.00 2.39
CA LEU A 61 -16.93 -10.41 2.44
C LEU A 61 -15.83 -10.69 3.49
N PHE A 62 -15.43 -9.68 4.24
CA PHE A 62 -14.46 -9.70 5.33
C PHE A 62 -14.91 -8.76 6.46
#